data_AF-A0A2G5BA38-F1
#
_entry.id   AF-A0A2G5BA38-F1
#
_cell.length_a   1.000
_cell.length_b   1.000
_cell.length_c   1.000
_cell.angle_alpha   90.00
_cell.angle_beta   90.00
_cell.angle_gamma   90.00
#
_symmetry.space_group_name_H-M   'P 1'
#
loop_
_entity.id
_entity.type
_entity.pdbx_description
1 polymer ?
#
loop_
_entity_poly.entity_id
_entity_poly.type
_entity_poly.pdbx_seq_one_letter_code
_entity_poly.pdbx_strand_id
1 'polypeptide(L)'
;MASLRELLGIVDPSECLADTIDSETEVFLTTEPTESISLESDAGLVDVVIEAMVFSARTSHTISDLLRDIARVDDGGTDSVRIWRHHLTRALFHNRCFGRVERRVKDASDRRAEDRWYYDAAKDDCSARRDNFGGLVRTARRCTLRDTQYFFKQVPKLPSFRYR
;
A
#
# COMPACT_ATOMS: atom_id res chain seq x y z
N MET A 1 -41.98 -16.95 -1.94
CA MET A 1 -41.09 -18.03 -2.38
C MET A 1 -39.69 -17.43 -2.46
N ALA A 2 -38.78 -17.83 -1.58
CA ALA A 2 -37.40 -17.32 -1.60
C ALA A 2 -36.70 -17.78 -2.89
N SER A 3 -35.91 -16.89 -3.49
CA SER A 3 -35.18 -17.18 -4.73
C SER A 3 -34.08 -18.21 -4.47
N LEU A 4 -33.82 -19.12 -5.41
CA LEU A 4 -32.72 -20.10 -5.35
C LEU A 4 -31.34 -19.45 -5.08
N ARG A 5 -31.19 -18.15 -5.37
CA ARG A 5 -29.99 -17.36 -5.06
C ARG A 5 -29.81 -17.09 -3.55
N GLU A 6 -30.89 -16.83 -2.82
CA GLU A 6 -30.83 -16.59 -1.36
C GLU A 6 -30.51 -17.86 -0.57
N LEU A 7 -30.96 -19.02 -1.08
CA LEU A 7 -30.72 -20.33 -0.44
C LEU A 7 -29.29 -20.85 -0.58
N LEU A 8 -28.53 -20.35 -1.57
CA LEU A 8 -27.17 -20.80 -1.87
C LEU A 8 -26.07 -19.87 -1.34
N GLY A 9 -26.41 -18.75 -0.69
CA GLY A 9 -25.43 -17.81 -0.13
C GLY A 9 -24.48 -17.23 -1.18
N ILE A 10 -24.89 -17.19 -2.44
CA ILE A 10 -24.09 -16.64 -3.53
C ILE A 10 -24.23 -15.12 -3.45
N VAL A 11 -23.25 -14.48 -2.79
CA VAL A 11 -23.08 -13.03 -2.81
C VAL A 11 -22.78 -12.61 -4.25
N ASP A 12 -23.56 -11.68 -4.79
CA ASP A 12 -23.33 -11.14 -6.12
C ASP A 12 -21.93 -10.51 -6.18
N PRO A 13 -21.03 -10.94 -7.09
CA PRO A 13 -19.66 -10.42 -7.16
C PRO A 13 -19.59 -8.94 -7.54
N SER A 14 -20.71 -8.31 -7.90
CA SER A 14 -20.82 -6.86 -8.10
C SER A 14 -20.93 -6.05 -6.82
N GLU A 15 -21.17 -6.66 -5.65
CA GLU A 15 -21.23 -5.93 -4.37
C GLU A 15 -19.87 -5.82 -3.65
N CYS A 16 -18.81 -6.41 -4.20
CA CYS A 16 -17.43 -6.32 -3.66
C CYS A 16 -16.56 -5.24 -4.32
N LEU A 17 -17.14 -4.38 -5.16
CA LEU A 17 -16.42 -3.32 -5.90
C LEU A 17 -17.03 -1.95 -5.61
N ALA A 18 -17.00 -1.58 -4.34
CA ALA A 18 -16.98 -0.18 -3.94
C ALA A 18 -15.78 0.01 -3.01
N ASP A 19 -14.60 0.01 -3.61
CA ASP A 19 -13.44 0.71 -3.07
C ASP A 19 -13.84 2.19 -3.06
N THR A 20 -14.50 2.63 -1.98
CA THR A 20 -14.72 4.05 -1.74
C THR A 20 -13.34 4.65 -1.49
N ILE A 21 -12.72 5.12 -2.57
CA ILE A 21 -11.63 6.09 -2.47
C ILE A 21 -12.24 7.25 -1.66
N ASP A 22 -11.66 7.57 -0.49
CA ASP A 22 -12.12 8.71 0.30
C ASP A 22 -12.18 9.93 -0.63
N SER A 23 -13.27 10.70 -0.60
CA SER A 23 -13.48 11.81 -1.54
C SER A 23 -12.34 12.83 -1.52
N GLU A 24 -11.59 12.89 -0.42
CA GLU A 24 -10.37 13.68 -0.28
C GLU A 24 -9.21 13.18 -1.16
N THR A 25 -9.09 11.86 -1.38
CA THR A 25 -8.09 11.26 -2.27
C THR A 25 -8.39 11.49 -3.75
N GLU A 26 -9.65 11.51 -4.17
CA GLU A 26 -9.99 11.81 -5.56
C GLU A 26 -9.74 13.29 -5.91
N VAL A 27 -10.02 14.21 -4.99
CA VAL A 27 -9.73 15.64 -5.17
C VAL A 27 -8.22 15.89 -5.24
N PHE A 28 -7.43 15.14 -4.46
CA PHE A 28 -5.96 15.24 -4.49
C PHE A 28 -5.34 14.68 -5.78
N LEU A 29 -5.97 13.69 -6.42
CA LEU A 29 -5.49 13.11 -7.69
C LEU A 29 -5.86 13.94 -8.92
N THR A 30 -6.91 14.76 -8.84
CA THR A 30 -7.41 15.59 -9.95
C THR A 30 -6.79 16.99 -10.00
N THR A 31 -6.10 17.42 -8.94
CA THR A 31 -5.40 18.71 -8.91
C THR A 31 -3.99 18.55 -9.50
N GLU A 32 -3.84 18.93 -10.78
CA GLU A 32 -2.55 18.99 -11.47
C GLU A 32 -1.61 20.01 -10.75
N PRO A 33 -0.46 19.59 -10.21
CA PRO A 33 0.55 20.53 -9.71
C PRO A 33 1.20 21.26 -10.89
N THR A 34 1.34 22.57 -10.75
CA THR A 34 1.78 23.52 -11.81
C THR A 34 3.23 23.34 -12.29
N GLU A 35 4.01 22.43 -11.71
CA GLU A 35 5.42 22.26 -12.09
C GLU A 35 5.78 20.78 -12.32
N SER A 36 6.33 20.51 -13.50
CA SER A 36 6.74 19.20 -13.96
C SER A 36 8.05 18.77 -13.31
N ILE A 37 8.03 17.69 -12.52
CA ILE A 37 9.26 16.94 -12.27
C ILE A 37 9.71 16.37 -13.61
N SER A 38 10.94 16.70 -14.03
CA SER A 38 11.57 16.12 -15.23
C SER A 38 12.04 14.68 -14.94
N LEU A 39 11.09 13.79 -14.64
CA LEU A 39 11.22 12.37 -14.89
C LEU A 39 10.51 12.13 -16.22
N GLU A 40 11.28 11.84 -17.26
CA GLU A 40 10.75 11.66 -18.61
C GLU A 40 9.79 10.44 -18.63
N SER A 41 8.50 10.71 -18.43
CA SER A 41 7.35 9.79 -18.33
C SER A 41 7.07 9.12 -16.98
N ASP A 42 5.78 8.97 -16.67
CA ASP A 42 5.24 8.21 -15.53
C ASP A 42 5.82 6.78 -15.45
N ALA A 43 6.22 6.19 -16.58
CA ALA A 43 6.84 4.87 -16.64
C ALA A 43 8.20 4.82 -15.91
N GLY A 44 9.01 5.88 -16.03
CA GLY A 44 10.29 5.97 -15.33
C GLY A 44 10.12 6.08 -13.83
N LEU A 45 9.10 6.81 -13.37
CA LEU A 45 8.77 6.88 -11.94
C LEU A 45 8.36 5.51 -11.39
N VAL A 46 7.51 4.77 -12.12
CA VAL A 46 7.06 3.44 -11.72
C VAL A 46 8.24 2.48 -11.57
N ASP A 47 9.20 2.51 -12.49
CA ASP A 47 10.38 1.65 -12.43
C ASP A 47 11.23 1.95 -11.18
N VAL A 48 11.48 3.24 -10.89
CA VAL A 48 12.21 3.67 -9.68
C VAL A 48 11.48 3.23 -8.41
N VAL A 49 10.15 3.37 -8.37
CA VAL A 49 9.35 2.96 -7.20
C VAL A 49 9.42 1.45 -7.00
N ILE A 50 9.32 0.66 -8.08
CA ILE A 50 9.39 -0.79 -8.02
C ILE A 50 10.78 -1.23 -7.57
N GLU A 51 11.83 -0.64 -8.12
CA GLU A 51 13.21 -0.91 -7.72
C GLU A 51 13.40 -0.65 -6.22
N ALA A 52 12.95 0.51 -5.73
CA ALA A 52 12.99 0.85 -4.31
C ALA A 52 12.21 -0.16 -3.44
N MET A 53 11.03 -0.59 -3.88
CA MET A 53 10.21 -1.57 -3.15
C MET A 53 10.82 -2.98 -3.13
N VAL A 54 11.43 -3.41 -4.24
CA VAL A 54 11.96 -4.77 -4.40
C VAL A 54 13.28 -4.95 -3.67
N PHE A 55 14.18 -3.96 -3.76
CA PHE A 55 15.46 -4.00 -3.06
C PHE A 55 15.37 -3.54 -1.60
N SER A 56 14.23 -3.02 -1.21
CA SER A 56 13.90 -2.84 0.20
C SER A 56 13.84 -4.18 0.93
N ALA A 57 14.34 -4.19 2.16
CA ALA A 57 14.19 -5.35 3.05
C ALA A 57 12.72 -5.57 3.51
N ARG A 58 11.80 -4.64 3.21
CA ARG A 58 10.42 -4.60 3.70
C ARG A 58 9.45 -5.15 2.65
N THR A 59 8.36 -5.75 3.11
CA THR A 59 7.32 -6.32 2.24
C THR A 59 6.21 -5.32 1.87
N SER A 60 6.22 -4.13 2.46
CA SER A 60 5.23 -3.07 2.23
C SER A 60 5.78 -1.72 2.71
N HIS A 61 5.37 -0.63 2.09
CA HIS A 61 5.87 0.72 2.32
C HIS A 61 4.73 1.73 2.47
N THR A 62 4.89 2.76 3.32
CA THR A 62 4.00 3.93 3.21
C THR A 62 4.52 4.90 2.15
N ILE A 63 3.70 5.88 1.76
CA ILE A 63 4.14 6.94 0.84
C ILE A 63 5.34 7.69 1.44
N SER A 64 5.34 7.94 2.75
CA SER A 64 6.48 8.58 3.43
C SER A 64 7.75 7.73 3.44
N ASP A 65 7.63 6.40 3.53
CA ASP A 65 8.78 5.50 3.38
C ASP A 65 9.38 5.58 1.98
N LEU A 66 8.52 5.53 0.95
CA LEU A 66 8.95 5.60 -0.45
C LEU A 66 9.58 6.95 -0.79
N LEU A 67 9.01 8.05 -0.31
CA LEU A 67 9.61 9.38 -0.49
C LEU A 67 11.02 9.42 0.12
N ARG A 68 11.23 8.83 1.30
CA ARG A 68 12.56 8.75 1.91
C ARG A 68 13.52 7.88 1.11
N ASP A 69 13.04 6.76 0.58
CA ASP A 69 13.88 5.78 -0.12
C ASP A 69 14.23 6.25 -1.54
N ILE A 70 13.32 6.98 -2.20
CA ILE A 70 13.47 7.48 -3.59
C ILE A 70 14.11 8.88 -3.61
N ALA A 71 13.67 9.80 -2.76
CA ALA A 71 14.18 11.18 -2.72
C ALA A 71 15.52 11.27 -1.96
N ARG A 72 16.48 10.36 -2.24
CA ARG A 72 17.84 10.40 -1.68
C ARG A 72 18.64 11.64 -2.13
N VAL A 73 18.08 12.49 -2.95
CA VAL A 73 18.77 13.61 -3.60
C VAL A 73 17.74 14.71 -3.85
N ASP A 74 17.51 15.58 -2.87
CA ASP A 74 17.64 17.04 -3.02
C ASP A 74 17.33 17.70 -1.68
N ASP A 75 18.11 18.70 -1.27
CA ASP A 75 17.81 19.60 -0.13
C ASP A 75 16.71 20.61 -0.54
N GLY A 76 15.90 20.25 -1.54
CA GLY A 76 14.85 21.05 -2.13
C GLY A 76 13.73 21.19 -1.12
N GLY A 77 13.37 22.45 -0.82
CA GLY A 77 12.44 22.81 0.24
C GLY A 77 11.07 22.13 0.17
N THR A 78 10.22 22.46 1.15
CA THR A 78 8.91 21.84 1.41
C THR A 78 8.03 21.61 0.16
N ASP A 79 8.12 22.47 -0.85
CA ASP A 79 7.33 22.36 -2.08
C ASP A 79 7.75 21.18 -2.97
N SER A 80 9.04 20.86 -3.05
CA SER A 80 9.54 19.69 -3.79
C SER A 80 8.94 18.39 -3.25
N VAL A 81 8.91 18.25 -1.91
CA VAL A 81 8.34 17.07 -1.24
C VAL A 81 6.84 16.91 -1.54
N ARG A 82 6.09 18.02 -1.62
CA ARG A 82 4.66 17.98 -1.94
C ARG A 82 4.41 17.53 -3.37
N ILE A 83 5.19 18.03 -4.32
CA ILE A 83 5.11 17.67 -5.74
C ILE A 83 5.45 16.18 -5.91
N TRP A 84 6.56 15.71 -5.32
CA TRP A 84 6.92 14.29 -5.32
C TRP A 84 5.84 13.41 -4.70
N ARG A 85 5.26 13.83 -3.58
CA ARG A 85 4.16 13.11 -2.93
C ARG A 85 2.97 12.97 -3.86
N HIS A 86 2.62 14.02 -4.61
CA HIS A 86 1.53 13.97 -5.58
C HIS A 86 1.83 12.97 -6.70
N HIS A 87 2.96 13.09 -7.39
CA HIS A 87 3.32 12.18 -8.48
C HIS A 87 3.42 10.71 -8.04
N LEU A 88 4.03 10.47 -6.88
CA LEU A 88 4.13 9.13 -6.32
C LEU A 88 2.75 8.55 -6.00
N THR A 89 1.85 9.34 -5.40
CA THR A 89 0.48 8.91 -5.12
C THR A 89 -0.22 8.58 -6.43
N ARG A 90 -0.17 9.46 -7.43
CA ARG A 90 -0.76 9.25 -8.74
C ARG A 90 -0.24 7.95 -9.39
N ALA A 91 1.08 7.73 -9.40
CA ALA A 91 1.68 6.52 -9.95
C ALA A 91 1.20 5.24 -9.23
N LEU A 92 1.11 5.26 -7.89
CA LEU A 92 0.65 4.11 -7.12
C LEU A 92 -0.82 3.74 -7.39
N PHE A 93 -1.69 4.73 -7.59
CA PHE A 93 -3.10 4.49 -7.84
C PHE A 93 -3.40 4.09 -9.30
N HIS A 94 -2.70 4.65 -10.29
CA HIS A 94 -2.97 4.36 -11.69
C HIS A 94 -2.41 3.03 -12.16
N ASN A 95 -1.36 2.51 -11.53
CA ASN A 95 -0.69 1.29 -11.99
C ASN A 95 -1.18 0.05 -11.22
N ARG A 96 -1.67 -0.95 -11.97
CA ARG A 96 -2.27 -2.19 -11.41
C ARG A 96 -1.26 -3.08 -10.70
N CYS A 97 0.04 -2.89 -10.95
CA CYS A 97 1.12 -3.60 -10.30
C CYS A 97 1.29 -3.24 -8.82
N PHE A 98 0.64 -2.17 -8.33
CA PHE A 98 0.68 -1.81 -6.92
C PHE A 98 -0.59 -2.23 -6.20
N GLY A 99 -0.43 -2.94 -5.10
CA GLY A 99 -1.51 -3.24 -4.18
C GLY A 99 -1.53 -2.26 -3.01
N ARG A 100 -2.74 -1.83 -2.62
CA ARG A 100 -2.99 -0.99 -1.45
C ARG A 100 -3.51 -1.81 -0.28
N VAL A 101 -3.03 -1.50 0.91
CA VAL A 101 -3.52 -2.01 2.20
C VAL A 101 -3.99 -0.80 2.99
N GLU A 102 -5.30 -0.61 2.99
CA GLU A 102 -5.94 0.44 3.78
C GLU A 102 -5.78 0.17 5.26
N ARG A 103 -5.37 1.19 6.00
CA ARG A 103 -5.22 1.13 7.44
C ARG A 103 -6.29 1.99 8.09
N ARG A 104 -7.10 1.37 8.95
CA ARG A 104 -8.17 2.07 9.70
C ARG A 104 -7.71 2.53 11.08
N VAL A 105 -6.51 2.11 11.50
CA VAL A 105 -5.91 2.52 12.76
C VAL A 105 -5.44 3.98 12.73
N LYS A 106 -5.47 4.61 13.90
CA LYS A 106 -4.80 5.88 14.13
C LYS A 106 -3.33 5.68 14.52
N ASP A 107 -2.52 6.67 14.22
CA ASP A 107 -1.13 6.75 14.65
C ASP A 107 -1.00 7.26 16.10
N ALA A 108 0.22 7.33 16.61
CA ALA A 108 0.51 7.87 17.94
C ALA A 108 0.22 9.37 18.10
N SER A 109 -0.04 10.07 16.99
CA SER A 109 -0.42 11.49 16.95
C SER A 109 -1.93 11.68 16.78
N ASP A 110 -2.73 10.63 16.98
CA ASP A 110 -4.19 10.58 16.79
C ASP A 110 -4.67 10.90 15.35
N ARG A 111 -3.78 10.80 14.36
CA ARG A 111 -4.11 10.96 12.93
C ARG A 111 -4.35 9.61 12.27
N ARG A 112 -5.05 9.58 11.14
CA ARG A 112 -5.21 8.34 10.34
C ARG A 112 -3.83 7.85 9.91
N ALA A 113 -3.52 6.59 10.23
CA ALA A 113 -2.24 6.02 9.85
C ALA A 113 -2.17 5.88 8.31
N GLU A 114 -1.00 6.17 7.74
CA GLU A 114 -0.82 6.06 6.29
C GLU A 114 -1.03 4.63 5.80
N ASP A 115 -1.72 4.52 4.66
CA ASP A 115 -1.92 3.26 3.95
C ASP A 115 -0.58 2.68 3.48
N ARG A 116 -0.54 1.35 3.37
CA ARG A 116 0.65 0.62 2.94
C ARG A 116 0.49 0.14 1.51
N TRP A 117 1.58 0.19 0.77
CA TRP A 117 1.67 -0.19 -0.62
C TRP A 117 2.68 -1.33 -0.79
N TYR A 118 2.40 -2.23 -1.73
CA TYR A 118 3.30 -3.32 -2.10
C TYR A 118 3.27 -3.53 -3.60
N TYR A 119 4.37 -4.05 -4.14
CA TYR A 119 4.47 -4.42 -5.55
C TYR A 119 4.02 -5.87 -5.75
N ASP A 120 3.15 -6.09 -6.74
CA ASP A 120 2.62 -7.39 -7.15
C ASP A 120 3.03 -7.66 -8.60
N ALA A 121 4.11 -8.42 -8.77
CA ALA A 121 4.64 -8.78 -10.08
C ALA A 121 3.63 -9.57 -10.93
N ALA A 122 2.63 -10.24 -10.35
CA ALA A 122 1.64 -10.98 -11.13
C ALA A 122 0.66 -10.05 -11.87
N LYS A 123 0.49 -8.82 -11.39
CA LYS A 123 -0.43 -7.81 -11.96
C LYS A 123 0.30 -6.72 -12.74
N ASP A 124 1.58 -6.90 -12.95
CA ASP A 124 2.40 -5.98 -13.71
C ASP A 124 2.19 -6.22 -15.21
N ASP A 125 1.89 -5.16 -15.96
CA ASP A 125 1.70 -5.23 -17.41
C ASP A 125 3.04 -5.40 -18.17
N CYS A 126 4.15 -4.92 -17.59
CA CYS A 126 5.48 -4.97 -18.21
C CYS A 126 6.16 -6.33 -18.00
N SER A 127 6.30 -7.12 -19.07
CA SER A 127 6.90 -8.46 -18.99
C SER A 127 8.36 -8.45 -18.54
N ALA A 128 9.16 -7.51 -19.06
CA ALA A 128 10.57 -7.40 -18.68
C ALA A 128 10.74 -7.15 -17.17
N ARG A 129 9.85 -6.34 -16.59
CA ARG A 129 9.88 -6.02 -15.16
C ARG A 129 9.45 -7.20 -14.29
N ARG A 130 8.46 -7.97 -14.74
CA ARG A 130 8.08 -9.24 -14.11
C ARG A 130 9.22 -10.24 -14.10
N ASP A 131 9.91 -10.38 -15.23
CA ASP A 131 11.00 -11.36 -15.35
C ASP A 131 12.19 -10.96 -14.49
N ASN A 132 12.52 -9.67 -14.43
CA ASN A 132 13.64 -9.15 -13.64
C ASN A 132 13.37 -9.19 -12.13
N PHE A 133 12.18 -8.77 -11.68
CA PHE A 133 11.91 -8.59 -10.25
C PHE A 133 11.02 -9.66 -9.64
N GLY A 134 10.27 -10.44 -10.43
CA GLY A 134 9.28 -11.40 -9.92
C GLY A 134 9.86 -12.44 -8.97
N GLY A 135 11.10 -12.90 -9.22
CA GLY A 135 11.81 -13.81 -8.32
C GLY A 135 12.37 -13.17 -7.04
N LEU A 136 12.50 -11.83 -7.02
CA LEU A 136 13.02 -11.06 -5.90
C LEU A 136 11.89 -10.57 -4.97
N VAL A 137 10.66 -10.50 -5.46
CA VAL A 137 9.50 -10.05 -4.68
C VAL A 137 9.20 -11.02 -3.54
N ARG A 138 9.21 -10.49 -2.32
CA ARG A 138 8.82 -11.22 -1.11
C ARG A 138 7.29 -11.31 -1.05
N THR A 139 6.75 -12.47 -0.73
CA THR A 139 5.29 -12.69 -0.74
C THR A 139 4.55 -11.75 0.21
N ALA A 140 3.60 -10.99 -0.32
CA ALA A 140 2.80 -10.02 0.43
C ALA A 140 1.70 -10.64 1.33
N ARG A 141 1.70 -11.97 1.56
CA ARG A 141 0.65 -12.71 2.30
C ARG A 141 0.34 -12.14 3.70
N ARG A 142 1.33 -11.55 4.37
CA ARG A 142 1.13 -10.90 5.69
C ARG A 142 0.76 -9.43 5.59
N CYS A 143 1.04 -8.80 4.45
CA CYS A 143 0.79 -7.38 4.20
C CYS A 143 -0.69 -7.12 3.93
N THR A 144 -1.43 -8.08 3.37
CA THR A 144 -2.86 -7.94 3.06
C THR A 144 -3.78 -8.00 4.27
N LEU A 145 -3.25 -8.27 5.47
CA LEU A 145 -4.00 -8.20 6.72
C LEU A 145 -4.27 -6.73 7.05
N ARG A 146 -5.53 -6.30 6.87
CA ARG A 146 -5.96 -4.90 7.03
C ARG A 146 -5.57 -4.30 8.38
N ASP A 147 -5.77 -5.04 9.47
CA ASP A 147 -5.35 -4.62 10.81
C ASP A 147 -4.93 -5.87 11.61
N THR A 148 -3.63 -6.02 11.88
CA THR A 148 -3.15 -7.05 12.80
C THR A 148 -3.53 -6.65 14.22
N GLN A 149 -4.75 -7.01 14.63
CA GLN A 149 -5.19 -6.79 15.99
C GLN A 149 -4.40 -7.71 16.93
N TYR A 150 -3.57 -7.11 17.77
CA TYR A 150 -2.88 -7.84 18.83
C TYR A 150 -3.91 -8.26 19.88
N PHE A 151 -4.32 -9.52 19.83
CA PHE A 151 -4.98 -10.15 20.95
C PHE A 151 -3.92 -10.45 22.01
N PHE A 152 -3.87 -9.64 23.07
CA PHE A 152 -3.13 -10.00 24.27
C PHE A 152 -3.83 -11.22 24.89
N LYS A 153 -3.38 -12.43 24.55
CA LYS A 153 -3.77 -13.64 25.28
C LYS A 153 -3.05 -13.60 26.62
N GLN A 154 -3.81 -13.38 27.70
CA GLN A 154 -3.29 -13.55 29.05
C GLN A 154 -2.72 -14.96 29.17
N VAL A 155 -1.43 -15.06 29.48
CA VAL A 155 -0.79 -16.34 29.77
C VAL A 155 -1.45 -16.88 31.04
N PRO A 156 -1.96 -18.13 31.05
CA PRO A 156 -2.53 -18.73 32.25
C PRO A 156 -1.51 -18.66 33.38
N LYS A 157 -1.93 -18.20 34.57
CA LYS A 157 -1.05 -18.19 35.74
C LYS A 157 -0.64 -19.63 36.05
N LEU A 158 0.66 -19.92 36.01
CA LEU A 158 1.17 -21.22 36.42
C LEU A 158 0.78 -21.48 37.89
N PRO A 159 0.37 -22.69 38.26
CA PRO A 159 0.10 -23.01 39.66
C PRO A 159 1.38 -22.78 40.48
N SER A 160 1.24 -22.08 41.60
CA SER A 160 2.34 -21.86 42.54
C SER A 160 2.74 -23.20 43.14
N PHE A 161 3.85 -23.77 42.67
CA PHE A 161 4.48 -24.91 43.34
C PHE A 161 5.12 -24.39 44.63
N ARG A 162 4.42 -24.57 45.76
CA ARG A 162 5.07 -24.50 47.07
C ARG A 162 5.82 -25.82 47.25
N TYR A 163 7.15 -25.76 47.18
CA TYR A 163 7.98 -26.83 47.71
C TYR A 163 7.65 -26.98 49.20
N ARG A 164 7.19 -28.18 49.59
CA ARG A 164 7.06 -28.58 50.99
C ARG A 164 8.39 -29.09 51.49
#